data_AF-A0A821I4N8-F1
#
_entry.id   AF-A0A821I4N8-F1
#
_cell.length_a   1.000
_cell.length_b   1.000
_cell.length_c   1.000
_cell.angle_alpha   90.00
_cell.angle_beta   90.00
_cell.angle_gamma   90.00
#
_symmetry.space_group_name_H-M   'P 1'
#
loop_
_entity.id
_entity.type
_entity.pdbx_description
1 polymer ?
#
loop_
_entity_poly.entity_id
_entity_poly.type
_entity_poly.pdbx_seq_one_letter_code
_entity_poly.pdbx_strand_id
1 'polypeptide(L)'
;MENPTEKTPSSSSSIDERDLVVSMRKLDLIKELGDKQNQLQRIQSNLSQNTDTVTRENQVLREFRKELDMLVQERMSHIEELRLIHADINIMETTIKQAEEERIRILQESKRLLKDYQPMKEQINKLRDILNLEKVPDNEEDEAALMTMQLIAQQSTEHDPMASNRNLHSSTTASDNNNEQHHPLISPFIHPSQQMSNSMNAGPISTGSSNNNQSQASGINASKVLSGMGSNIDRSAFRQQPPPMKTCQSCQQQIHRNAPICPICKAKSRSRNPKKPKRRHLDINPQ
;
A
#
# COMPACT_ATOMS: atom_id res chain seq x y z
N MET A 1 7.06 101.55 74.80
CA MET A 1 5.74 100.97 74.45
C MET A 1 5.86 100.38 73.06
N GLU A 2 5.68 99.05 72.99
CA GLU A 2 5.14 98.23 71.89
C GLU A 2 5.65 98.41 70.43
N ASN A 3 6.44 97.41 69.97
CA ASN A 3 6.26 96.50 68.80
C ASN A 3 5.44 96.93 67.56
N PRO A 4 5.56 96.25 66.39
CA PRO A 4 6.73 95.70 65.67
C PRO A 4 6.70 95.92 64.13
N THR A 5 7.81 95.52 63.50
CA THR A 5 7.96 94.96 62.15
C THR A 5 6.72 94.32 61.50
N GLU A 6 6.48 94.61 60.21
CA GLU A 6 6.58 93.64 59.11
C GLU A 6 6.22 94.30 57.75
N LYS A 7 7.21 94.37 56.85
CA LYS A 7 6.97 94.49 55.42
C LYS A 7 6.61 93.10 54.91
N THR A 8 5.34 92.87 54.61
CA THR A 8 4.91 91.75 53.76
C THR A 8 4.58 92.30 52.36
N PRO A 9 5.25 91.84 51.30
CA PRO A 9 4.79 92.07 49.94
C PRO A 9 3.78 90.97 49.61
N SER A 10 2.50 91.25 49.73
CA SER A 10 1.44 90.36 49.23
C SER A 10 1.28 90.51 47.71
N SER A 11 2.30 90.08 46.98
CA SER A 11 2.16 89.69 45.57
C SER A 11 1.67 88.24 45.52
N SER A 12 0.35 88.04 45.62
CA SER A 12 -0.28 86.73 45.37
C SER A 12 -1.08 86.78 44.07
N SER A 13 -0.35 86.50 42.98
CA SER A 13 -0.77 85.94 41.68
C SER A 13 -2.26 85.97 41.33
N SER A 14 -2.68 86.97 40.56
CA SER A 14 -3.67 86.74 39.50
C SER A 14 -2.99 85.79 38.49
N ILE A 15 -3.29 84.50 38.56
CA ILE A 15 -3.03 83.62 37.42
C ILE A 15 -3.92 84.16 36.31
N ASP A 16 -3.31 84.60 35.21
CA ASP A 16 -4.01 85.17 34.07
C ASP A 16 -5.04 84.14 33.58
N GLU A 17 -6.32 84.49 33.49
CA GLU A 17 -7.41 83.57 33.12
C GLU A 17 -7.12 82.87 31.76
N ARG A 18 -6.36 83.57 30.92
CA ARG A 18 -5.81 83.07 29.66
C ARG A 18 -4.84 81.89 29.85
N ASP A 19 -3.98 81.93 30.86
CA ASP A 19 -3.03 80.85 31.18
C ASP A 19 -3.76 79.61 31.71
N LEU A 20 -4.87 79.82 32.44
CA LEU A 20 -5.72 78.71 32.88
C LEU A 20 -6.40 78.01 31.70
N VAL A 21 -6.95 78.76 30.74
CA VAL A 21 -7.57 78.20 29.52
C VAL A 21 -6.55 77.45 28.66
N VAL A 22 -5.34 78.00 28.50
CA VAL A 22 -4.25 77.31 27.78
C VAL A 22 -3.81 76.04 28.50
N SER A 23 -3.73 76.08 29.83
CA SER A 23 -3.39 74.91 30.65
C SER A 23 -4.47 73.83 30.55
N MET A 24 -5.75 74.20 30.56
CA MET A 24 -6.87 73.26 30.39
C MET A 24 -6.81 72.55 29.03
N ARG A 25 -6.58 73.28 27.94
CA ARG A 25 -6.42 72.69 26.60
C ARG A 25 -5.22 71.74 26.51
N LYS A 26 -4.11 72.07 27.17
CA LYS A 26 -2.95 71.16 27.24
C LYS A 26 -3.29 69.87 27.97
N LEU A 27 -4.07 69.93 29.05
CA LEU A 27 -4.53 68.75 29.78
C LEU A 27 -5.46 67.88 28.92
N ASP A 28 -6.37 68.48 28.15
CA ASP A 28 -7.23 67.75 27.21
C ASP A 28 -6.41 67.00 26.15
N LEU A 29 -5.39 67.65 25.57
CA LEU A 29 -4.48 67.03 24.60
C LEU A 29 -3.65 65.90 25.24
N ILE A 30 -3.21 66.05 26.49
CA ILE A 30 -2.48 64.99 27.21
C ILE A 30 -3.39 63.78 27.44
N LYS A 31 -4.66 64.02 27.80
CA LYS A 31 -5.64 62.94 27.97
C LYS A 31 -5.89 62.21 26.66
N GLU A 32 -6.14 62.94 25.58
CA GLU A 32 -6.34 62.35 24.25
C GLU A 32 -5.10 61.56 23.81
N LEU A 33 -3.89 62.10 24.02
CA LEU A 33 -2.63 61.40 23.73
C LEU A 33 -2.54 60.09 24.52
N GLY A 34 -2.87 60.10 25.81
CA GLY A 34 -2.89 58.90 26.65
C GLY A 34 -3.88 57.84 26.13
N ASP A 35 -5.08 58.26 25.74
CA ASP A 35 -6.10 57.36 25.16
C ASP A 35 -5.62 56.74 23.84
N LYS A 36 -5.03 57.55 22.95
CA LYS A 36 -4.45 57.08 21.69
C LYS A 36 -3.26 56.15 21.90
N GLN A 37 -2.41 56.43 22.89
CA GLN A 37 -1.27 55.58 23.23
C GLN A 37 -1.72 54.21 23.76
N ASN A 38 -2.76 54.19 24.61
CA ASN A 38 -3.36 52.94 25.07
C ASN A 38 -4.02 52.16 23.92
N GLN A 39 -4.70 52.85 23.01
CA GLN A 39 -5.28 52.22 21.81
C GLN A 39 -4.20 51.59 20.92
N LEU A 40 -3.10 52.31 20.69
CA LEU A 40 -1.96 51.83 19.91
C LEU A 40 -1.36 50.58 20.55
N GLN A 41 -1.13 50.57 21.86
CA GLN A 41 -0.59 49.41 22.58
C GLN A 41 -1.49 48.17 22.42
N ARG A 42 -2.83 48.34 22.50
CA ARG A 42 -3.77 47.24 22.28
C ARG A 42 -3.68 46.68 20.85
N ILE A 43 -3.62 47.55 19.85
CA ILE A 43 -3.49 47.15 18.44
C ILE A 43 -2.16 46.42 18.22
N GLN A 44 -1.06 46.92 18.78
CA GLN A 44 0.26 46.28 18.68
C GLN A 44 0.26 44.88 19.30
N SER A 45 -0.33 44.72 20.49
CA SER A 45 -0.47 43.40 21.13
C SER A 45 -1.27 42.42 20.27
N ASN A 46 -2.41 42.86 19.73
CA ASN A 46 -3.25 42.03 18.87
C ASN A 46 -2.54 41.66 17.57
N LEU A 47 -1.81 42.60 16.95
CA LEU A 47 -1.06 42.35 15.73
C LEU A 47 0.07 41.33 15.96
N SER A 48 0.77 41.43 17.09
CA SER A 48 1.80 40.46 17.47
C SER A 48 1.21 39.05 17.62
N GLN A 49 0.11 38.92 18.38
CA GLN A 49 -0.56 37.64 18.59
C GLN A 49 -1.07 37.01 17.28
N ASN A 50 -1.64 37.83 16.39
CA ASN A 50 -2.10 37.36 15.07
C ASN A 50 -0.92 36.90 14.21
N THR A 51 0.21 37.62 14.24
CA THR A 51 1.42 37.25 13.51
C THR A 51 1.97 35.89 13.99
N ASP A 52 2.01 35.68 15.31
CA ASP A 52 2.44 34.40 15.89
C ASP A 52 1.50 33.25 15.51
N THR A 53 0.19 33.54 15.51
CA THR A 53 -0.83 32.57 15.11
C THR A 53 -0.68 32.19 13.66
N VAL A 54 -0.58 33.15 12.75
CA VAL A 54 -0.35 32.89 11.31
C VAL A 54 0.95 32.13 11.09
N THR A 55 2.01 32.44 11.84
CA THR A 55 3.28 31.71 11.74
C THR A 55 3.13 30.24 12.13
N ARG A 56 2.38 29.96 13.20
CA ARG A 56 2.08 28.59 13.64
C ARG A 56 1.22 27.84 12.64
N GLU A 57 0.15 28.46 12.12
CA GLU A 57 -0.72 27.86 11.11
C GLU A 57 0.07 27.52 9.84
N ASN A 58 0.98 28.39 9.40
CA ASN A 58 1.87 28.10 8.27
C ASN A 58 2.78 26.90 8.52
N GLN A 59 3.25 26.69 9.75
CA GLN A 59 4.04 25.51 10.10
C GLN A 59 3.21 24.24 10.00
N VAL A 60 2.00 24.23 10.56
CA VAL A 60 1.09 23.07 10.49
C VAL A 60 0.69 22.77 9.04
N LEU A 61 0.43 23.80 8.22
CA LEU A 61 0.16 23.62 6.80
C LEU A 61 1.33 22.98 6.04
N ARG A 62 2.58 23.32 6.39
CA ARG A 62 3.75 22.65 5.82
C ARG A 62 3.80 21.18 6.20
N GLU A 63 3.46 20.84 7.43
CA GLU A 63 3.43 19.46 7.91
C GLU A 63 2.36 18.64 7.18
N PHE A 64 1.16 19.19 6.97
CA PHE A 64 0.10 18.51 6.19
C PHE A 64 0.47 18.32 4.72
N ARG A 65 1.15 19.29 4.10
CA ARG A 65 1.63 19.13 2.72
C ARG A 65 2.66 18.00 2.62
N LYS A 66 3.60 17.96 3.57
CA LYS A 66 4.58 16.88 3.64
C LYS A 66 3.92 15.50 3.83
N GLU A 67 2.93 15.42 4.71
CA GLU A 67 2.16 14.19 4.92
C GLU A 67 1.46 13.74 3.64
N LEU A 68 0.84 14.68 2.91
CA LEU A 68 0.22 14.39 1.62
C LEU A 68 1.23 13.84 0.60
N ASP A 69 2.43 14.42 0.53
CA ASP A 69 3.48 13.94 -0.37
C ASP A 69 3.93 12.52 -0.02
N MET A 70 4.08 12.20 1.28
CA MET A 70 4.40 10.85 1.74
C MET A 70 3.29 9.85 1.39
N LEU A 71 2.02 10.20 1.57
CA LEU A 71 0.89 9.35 1.19
C LEU A 71 0.82 9.11 -0.32
N VAL A 72 1.12 10.12 -1.13
CA VAL A 72 1.20 9.97 -2.59
C VAL A 72 2.35 9.03 -2.97
N GLN A 73 3.51 9.14 -2.30
CA GLN A 73 4.63 8.24 -2.51
C GLN A 73 4.29 6.79 -2.13
N GLU A 74 3.64 6.56 -0.98
CA GLU A 74 3.16 5.23 -0.57
C GLU A 74 2.19 4.64 -1.58
N ARG A 75 1.24 5.44 -2.08
CA ARG A 75 0.32 5.02 -3.15
C ARG A 75 1.08 4.58 -4.40
N MET A 76 2.11 5.31 -4.82
CA MET A 76 2.92 4.93 -5.98
C MET A 76 3.70 3.63 -5.73
N SER A 77 4.21 3.43 -4.51
CA SER A 77 4.84 2.16 -4.11
C SER A 77 3.88 0.98 -4.25
N HIS A 78 2.65 1.11 -3.75
CA HIS A 78 1.63 0.04 -3.88
C HIS A 78 1.26 -0.24 -5.34
N ILE A 79 1.22 0.78 -6.21
CA ILE A 79 0.96 0.58 -7.64
C ILE A 79 2.07 -0.28 -8.27
N GLU A 80 3.33 -0.06 -7.90
CA GLU A 80 4.45 -0.87 -8.40
C GLU A 80 4.41 -2.31 -7.87
N GLU A 81 4.07 -2.49 -6.59
CA GLU A 81 3.85 -3.83 -6.02
C GLU A 81 2.75 -4.59 -6.79
N LEU A 82 1.63 -3.92 -7.09
CA LEU A 82 0.58 -4.50 -7.93
C LEU A 82 1.12 -4.85 -9.31
N ARG A 83 1.93 -3.99 -9.94
CA ARG A 83 2.52 -4.27 -11.26
C ARG A 83 3.40 -5.52 -11.23
N LEU A 84 4.20 -5.71 -10.19
CA LEU A 84 5.04 -6.89 -10.00
C LEU A 84 4.19 -8.15 -9.80
N ILE A 85 3.13 -8.09 -8.99
CA ILE A 85 2.20 -9.22 -8.81
C ILE A 85 1.58 -9.63 -10.15
N HIS A 86 1.15 -8.67 -10.98
CA HIS A 86 0.62 -8.99 -12.31
C HIS A 86 1.67 -9.66 -13.20
N ALA A 87 2.93 -9.22 -13.14
CA ALA A 87 4.02 -9.85 -13.89
C ALA A 87 4.26 -11.29 -13.42
N ASP A 88 4.28 -11.53 -12.11
CA ASP A 88 4.44 -12.86 -11.52
C ASP A 88 3.27 -13.80 -11.87
N ILE A 89 2.04 -13.29 -11.85
CA ILE A 89 0.85 -14.03 -12.31
C ILE A 89 1.04 -14.47 -13.76
N ASN A 90 1.45 -13.56 -14.66
CA ASN A 90 1.67 -13.91 -16.06
C ASN A 90 2.78 -14.96 -16.24
N ILE A 91 3.87 -14.87 -15.46
CA ILE A 91 4.94 -15.88 -15.48
C ILE A 91 4.41 -17.24 -15.00
N MET A 92 3.61 -17.25 -13.94
CA MET A 92 3.02 -18.49 -13.43
C MET A 92 2.01 -19.10 -14.41
N GLU A 93 1.16 -18.30 -15.04
CA GLU A 93 0.20 -18.74 -16.07
C GLU A 93 0.93 -19.37 -17.27
N THR A 94 1.96 -18.70 -17.77
CA THR A 94 2.78 -19.23 -18.88
C THR A 94 3.51 -20.51 -18.49
N THR A 95 4.04 -20.60 -17.26
CA THR A 95 4.70 -21.81 -16.74
C THR A 95 3.72 -22.97 -16.63
N ILE A 96 2.51 -22.74 -16.11
CA ILE A 96 1.45 -23.77 -16.03
C ILE A 96 1.09 -24.26 -17.43
N LYS A 97 0.83 -23.33 -18.37
CA LYS A 97 0.50 -23.67 -19.75
C LYS A 97 1.57 -24.52 -20.41
N GLN A 98 2.85 -24.17 -20.26
CA GLN A 98 3.96 -24.95 -20.79
C GLN A 98 4.03 -26.36 -20.17
N ALA A 99 3.81 -26.47 -18.86
CA ALA A 99 3.81 -27.77 -18.18
C ALA A 99 2.64 -28.66 -18.64
N GLU A 100 1.46 -28.08 -18.88
CA GLU A 100 0.29 -28.79 -19.42
C GLU A 100 0.53 -29.28 -20.86
N GLU A 101 1.09 -28.43 -21.71
CA GLU A 101 1.46 -28.77 -23.08
C GLU A 101 2.48 -29.92 -23.13
N GLU A 102 3.51 -29.86 -22.29
CA GLU A 102 4.53 -30.92 -22.23
C GLU A 102 3.94 -32.24 -21.68
N ARG A 103 3.06 -32.16 -20.67
CA ARG A 103 2.34 -33.34 -20.18
C ARG A 103 1.51 -34.01 -21.28
N ILE A 104 0.81 -33.21 -22.10
CA ILE A 104 0.03 -33.73 -23.24
C ILE A 104 0.95 -34.39 -24.26
N ARG A 105 2.10 -33.77 -24.58
CA ARG A 105 3.10 -34.33 -25.50
C ARG A 105 3.61 -35.68 -25.02
N ILE A 106 4.02 -35.78 -23.75
CA ILE A 106 4.51 -37.03 -23.17
C ILE A 106 3.44 -38.11 -23.23
N LEU A 107 2.19 -37.79 -22.87
CA LEU A 107 1.07 -38.74 -22.96
C LEU A 107 0.84 -39.27 -24.38
N GLN A 108 0.90 -38.39 -25.39
CA GLN A 108 0.77 -38.80 -26.78
C GLN A 108 1.90 -39.72 -27.21
N GLU A 109 3.13 -39.42 -26.80
CA GLU A 109 4.29 -40.26 -27.10
C GLU A 109 4.21 -41.62 -26.41
N SER A 110 3.83 -41.67 -25.13
CA SER A 110 3.67 -42.95 -24.42
C SER A 110 2.58 -43.83 -25.05
N LYS A 111 1.49 -43.23 -25.55
CA LYS A 111 0.46 -43.97 -26.30
C LYS A 111 0.99 -44.56 -27.61
N ARG A 112 1.83 -43.80 -28.33
CA ARG A 112 2.46 -44.26 -29.57
C ARG A 112 3.38 -45.45 -29.29
N LEU A 113 4.22 -45.35 -28.27
CA LEU A 113 5.13 -46.43 -27.85
C LEU A 113 4.36 -47.68 -27.41
N LEU A 114 3.26 -47.54 -26.67
CA LEU A 114 2.43 -48.68 -26.28
C LEU A 114 1.83 -49.38 -27.52
N LYS A 115 1.35 -48.59 -28.49
CA LYS A 115 0.82 -49.11 -29.76
C LYS A 115 1.87 -49.90 -30.54
N ASP A 116 3.13 -49.48 -30.50
CA ASP A 116 4.24 -50.16 -31.18
C ASP A 116 4.77 -51.37 -30.39
N TYR A 117 4.70 -51.32 -29.06
CA TYR A 117 5.11 -52.41 -28.16
C TYR A 117 4.22 -53.65 -28.30
N GLN A 118 2.89 -53.48 -28.32
CA GLN A 118 1.92 -54.58 -28.40
C GLN A 118 2.20 -55.59 -29.54
N PRO A 119 2.34 -55.19 -30.81
CA PRO A 119 2.63 -56.12 -31.91
C PRO A 119 4.03 -56.74 -31.80
N MET A 120 5.02 -55.99 -31.29
CA MET A 120 6.38 -56.50 -31.10
C MET A 120 6.41 -57.59 -30.02
N LYS A 121 5.71 -57.38 -28.91
CA LYS A 121 5.53 -58.37 -27.86
C LYS A 121 4.88 -59.65 -28.39
N GLU A 122 3.83 -59.50 -29.20
CA GLU A 122 3.14 -60.65 -29.80
C GLU A 122 4.07 -61.46 -30.72
N GLN A 123 4.90 -60.77 -31.52
CA GLN A 123 5.90 -61.43 -32.36
C GLN A 123 6.95 -62.18 -31.52
N ILE A 124 7.44 -61.58 -30.43
CA ILE A 124 8.37 -62.24 -29.50
C ILE A 124 7.73 -63.48 -28.87
N ASN A 125 6.47 -63.38 -28.44
CA ASN A 125 5.74 -64.51 -27.85
C ASN A 125 5.54 -65.64 -28.87
N LYS A 126 5.24 -65.33 -30.14
CA LYS A 126 5.17 -66.35 -31.21
C LYS A 126 6.51 -67.09 -31.38
N LEU A 127 7.62 -66.37 -31.34
CA LEU A 127 8.96 -66.98 -31.44
C LEU A 127 9.31 -67.83 -30.22
N ARG A 128 8.94 -67.39 -29.01
CA ARG A 128 9.15 -68.15 -27.76
C ARG A 128 8.32 -69.43 -27.72
N ASP A 129 7.07 -69.36 -28.20
CA ASP A 129 6.18 -70.53 -28.27
C ASP A 129 6.78 -71.63 -29.16
N ILE A 130 7.38 -71.27 -30.32
CA ILE A 130 8.06 -72.23 -31.22
C ILE A 130 9.25 -72.91 -30.53
N LEU A 131 9.91 -72.20 -29.61
CA LEU A 131 11.06 -72.71 -28.84
C LEU A 131 10.65 -73.42 -27.54
N ASN A 132 9.34 -73.58 -27.26
CA ASN A 132 8.80 -74.07 -25.99
C ASN A 132 9.28 -73.27 -24.76
N LEU A 133 9.51 -71.97 -24.94
CA LEU A 133 9.85 -71.05 -23.86
C LEU A 133 8.60 -70.37 -23.30
N GLU A 134 8.67 -69.99 -22.03
CA GLU A 134 7.59 -69.25 -21.37
C GLU A 134 7.39 -67.85 -21.99
N LYS A 135 6.13 -67.43 -22.10
CA LYS A 135 5.76 -66.12 -22.65
C LYS A 135 6.32 -64.97 -21.82
N VAL A 136 6.52 -63.82 -22.47
CA VAL A 136 6.88 -62.59 -21.77
C VAL A 136 5.72 -62.22 -20.81
N PRO A 137 5.99 -61.91 -19.53
CA PRO A 137 4.98 -61.45 -18.59
C PRO A 137 4.14 -60.28 -19.12
N ASP A 138 2.88 -60.21 -18.69
CA ASP A 138 2.01 -59.07 -18.96
C ASP A 138 2.34 -57.90 -18.05
N ASN A 139 2.81 -56.80 -18.63
CA ASN A 139 2.99 -55.52 -17.95
C ASN A 139 1.65 -54.78 -17.88
N GLU A 140 0.63 -55.39 -17.28
CA GLU A 140 -0.71 -54.77 -17.11
C GLU A 140 -0.63 -53.45 -16.32
N GLU A 141 0.40 -53.30 -15.47
CA GLU A 141 0.70 -52.08 -14.72
C GLU A 141 1.02 -50.88 -15.61
N ASP A 142 1.70 -51.08 -16.75
CA ASP A 142 2.10 -49.97 -17.65
C ASP A 142 0.89 -49.43 -18.44
N GLU A 143 -0.05 -50.30 -18.81
CA GLU A 143 -1.30 -49.93 -19.48
C GLU A 143 -2.28 -49.22 -18.52
N ALA A 144 -2.39 -49.73 -17.29
CA ALA A 144 -3.17 -49.11 -16.22
C ALA A 144 -2.60 -47.74 -15.80
N ALA A 145 -1.26 -47.60 -15.77
CA ALA A 145 -0.59 -46.34 -15.51
C ALA A 145 -0.88 -45.31 -16.60
N LEU A 146 -0.85 -45.70 -17.88
CA LEU A 146 -1.22 -44.83 -19.00
C LEU A 146 -2.67 -44.34 -18.91
N MET A 147 -3.60 -45.25 -18.59
CA MET A 147 -5.02 -44.95 -18.42
C MET A 147 -5.26 -44.00 -17.24
N THR A 148 -4.52 -44.20 -16.14
CA THR A 148 -4.56 -43.33 -14.96
C THR A 148 -4.03 -41.93 -15.28
N MET A 149 -2.90 -41.81 -15.98
CA MET A 149 -2.37 -40.50 -16.39
C MET A 149 -3.31 -39.78 -17.39
N GLN A 150 -4.00 -40.52 -18.24
CA GLN A 150 -5.02 -39.99 -19.15
C GLN A 150 -6.23 -39.39 -18.39
N LEU A 151 -6.72 -40.09 -17.37
CA LEU A 151 -7.82 -39.62 -16.51
C LEU A 151 -7.43 -38.36 -15.73
N ILE A 152 -6.20 -38.32 -15.19
CA ILE A 152 -5.67 -37.14 -14.50
C ILE A 152 -5.59 -35.94 -15.45
N ALA A 153 -5.17 -36.15 -16.70
CA ALA A 153 -5.13 -35.08 -17.70
C ALA A 153 -6.53 -34.51 -18.03
N GLN A 154 -7.56 -35.35 -18.07
CA GLN A 154 -8.95 -34.95 -18.31
C GLN A 154 -9.59 -34.23 -17.11
N GLN A 155 -9.23 -34.59 -15.87
CA GLN A 155 -9.73 -33.91 -14.67
C GLN A 155 -9.11 -32.51 -14.49
N SER A 156 -7.91 -32.29 -15.04
CA SER A 156 -7.20 -31.01 -14.89
C SER A 156 -7.85 -29.87 -15.70
N THR A 157 -8.60 -30.16 -16.76
CA THR A 157 -9.22 -29.15 -17.62
C THR A 157 -10.45 -28.47 -17.00
N GLU A 158 -10.98 -28.99 -15.88
CA GLU A 158 -12.16 -28.43 -15.22
C GLU A 158 -11.84 -27.44 -14.09
N HIS A 159 -10.60 -27.43 -13.60
CA HIS A 159 -10.19 -26.53 -12.54
C HIS A 159 -9.56 -25.27 -13.14
N ASP A 160 -10.40 -24.39 -13.69
CA ASP A 160 -10.02 -23.03 -14.07
C ASP A 160 -10.27 -22.08 -12.86
N PRO A 161 -9.26 -21.78 -12.03
CA PRO A 161 -9.42 -20.83 -10.93
C PRO A 161 -9.60 -19.39 -11.42
N MET A 162 -9.45 -19.09 -12.72
CA MET A 162 -9.63 -17.73 -13.27
C MET A 162 -11.06 -17.40 -13.70
N ALA A 163 -11.97 -18.37 -13.79
CA ALA A 163 -13.37 -18.10 -14.09
C ALA A 163 -14.05 -17.23 -13.00
N SER A 164 -13.57 -17.30 -11.76
CA SER A 164 -14.11 -16.52 -10.64
C SER A 164 -13.76 -15.03 -10.67
N ASN A 165 -12.82 -14.59 -11.53
CA ASN A 165 -12.37 -13.19 -11.52
C ASN A 165 -12.74 -12.38 -12.77
N ARG A 166 -13.42 -12.97 -13.76
CA ARG A 166 -13.93 -12.24 -14.93
C ARG A 166 -15.21 -11.42 -14.66
N ASN A 167 -15.86 -11.61 -13.52
CA ASN A 167 -17.16 -10.98 -13.22
C ASN A 167 -17.10 -9.66 -12.43
N LEU A 168 -15.91 -9.09 -12.12
CA LEU A 168 -15.82 -7.89 -11.29
C LEU A 168 -15.35 -6.60 -11.98
N HIS A 169 -15.21 -6.59 -13.32
CA HIS A 169 -14.88 -5.37 -14.07
C HIS A 169 -15.85 -5.12 -15.24
N SER A 170 -17.15 -5.24 -14.99
CA SER A 170 -18.19 -4.72 -15.89
C SER A 170 -19.11 -3.77 -15.12
N SER A 171 -18.55 -2.65 -14.65
CA SER A 171 -19.30 -1.52 -14.10
C SER A 171 -18.38 -0.31 -14.07
N THR A 172 -18.31 0.45 -15.17
CA THR A 172 -18.11 1.92 -15.24
C THR A 172 -17.73 2.35 -16.65
N THR A 173 -18.64 2.17 -17.62
CA THR A 173 -18.74 3.09 -18.77
C THR A 173 -20.22 3.20 -19.19
N ALA A 174 -20.74 4.44 -19.18
CA ALA A 174 -22.02 4.91 -19.74
C ALA A 174 -23.30 4.30 -19.12
N SER A 175 -24.26 5.03 -18.56
CA SER A 175 -24.84 6.30 -19.00
C SER A 175 -25.68 6.87 -17.85
N ASP A 176 -25.66 8.20 -17.66
CA ASP A 176 -26.85 8.90 -17.17
C ASP A 176 -26.83 10.31 -17.75
N ASN A 177 -27.81 10.58 -18.61
CA ASN A 177 -28.10 11.86 -19.20
C ASN A 177 -29.45 12.35 -18.65
N ASN A 178 -29.48 13.65 -18.37
CA ASN A 178 -30.64 14.53 -18.13
C ASN A 178 -31.23 14.59 -16.73
N ASN A 179 -30.81 15.61 -15.96
CA ASN A 179 -31.76 16.65 -15.59
C ASN A 179 -31.05 18.01 -15.37
N GLU A 180 -31.41 18.99 -16.20
CA GLU A 180 -31.12 20.41 -15.97
C GLU A 180 -31.89 20.92 -14.75
N GLN A 181 -31.26 21.77 -13.91
CA GLN A 181 -31.77 23.12 -13.59
C GLN A 181 -30.92 23.86 -12.52
N HIS A 182 -30.49 25.09 -12.88
CA HIS A 182 -30.12 26.26 -12.04
C HIS A 182 -28.73 26.37 -11.33
N HIS A 183 -27.76 27.00 -12.03
CA HIS A 183 -26.96 28.24 -11.73
C HIS A 183 -26.56 28.67 -10.28
N PRO A 184 -25.57 29.60 -10.08
CA PRO A 184 -24.19 29.71 -10.60
C PRO A 184 -23.16 30.17 -9.51
N LEU A 185 -21.83 30.19 -9.82
CA LEU A 185 -20.91 31.36 -9.69
C LEU A 185 -19.41 31.02 -9.40
N ILE A 186 -18.58 31.59 -10.30
CA ILE A 186 -17.21 32.12 -10.14
C ILE A 186 -16.02 31.14 -10.20
N SER A 187 -15.45 31.07 -11.41
CA SER A 187 -14.00 31.12 -11.62
C SER A 187 -13.68 32.47 -12.29
N PRO A 188 -12.43 32.96 -12.21
CA PRO A 188 -11.80 33.31 -13.48
C PRO A 188 -10.30 32.95 -13.59
N PHE A 189 -9.94 32.45 -14.80
CA PHE A 189 -8.77 32.81 -15.64
C PHE A 189 -7.34 32.53 -15.10
N ILE A 190 -6.35 32.01 -15.86
CA ILE A 190 -5.85 32.42 -17.19
C ILE A 190 -5.14 31.24 -17.89
N HIS A 191 -5.39 31.07 -19.19
CA HIS A 191 -4.45 30.53 -20.20
C HIS A 191 -4.05 31.69 -21.12
N PRO A 192 -2.91 31.61 -21.84
CA PRO A 192 -3.01 31.83 -23.27
C PRO A 192 -2.22 30.82 -24.11
N SER A 193 -2.81 30.52 -25.27
CA SER A 193 -2.25 29.79 -26.41
C SER A 193 -1.83 30.77 -27.51
N GLN A 194 -0.88 30.37 -28.38
CA GLN A 194 -0.88 30.47 -29.86
C GLN A 194 0.56 30.17 -30.37
N GLN A 195 0.81 29.08 -31.12
CA GLN A 195 0.58 28.82 -32.56
C GLN A 195 1.43 29.68 -33.53
N MET A 196 2.22 29.01 -34.39
CA MET A 196 2.40 29.17 -35.86
C MET A 196 3.30 28.00 -36.34
N SER A 197 2.77 27.00 -37.06
CA SER A 197 2.79 26.78 -38.53
C SER A 197 4.17 26.69 -39.21
N ASN A 198 4.52 25.52 -39.77
CA ASN A 198 4.80 25.34 -41.20
C ASN A 198 5.14 23.88 -41.59
N SER A 199 4.89 23.58 -42.85
CA SER A 199 4.72 22.27 -43.50
C SER A 199 5.91 21.87 -44.39
N MET A 200 5.89 20.61 -44.85
CA MET A 200 6.66 19.99 -45.96
C MET A 200 8.10 19.55 -45.59
N ASN A 201 8.70 18.44 -46.06
CA ASN A 201 8.43 17.59 -47.22
C ASN A 201 9.21 16.25 -47.14
N ALA A 202 8.74 15.25 -47.89
CA ALA A 202 9.47 14.20 -48.63
C ALA A 202 10.47 13.20 -47.97
N GLY A 203 10.12 11.91 -48.06
CA GLY A 203 10.93 10.97 -48.87
C GLY A 203 11.54 9.72 -48.17
N PRO A 204 11.41 8.50 -48.73
CA PRO A 204 11.70 7.23 -48.05
C PRO A 204 12.99 6.52 -48.53
N ILE A 205 13.55 5.59 -47.73
CA ILE A 205 14.48 4.55 -48.20
C ILE A 205 14.22 3.22 -47.48
N SER A 206 13.98 2.18 -48.27
CA SER A 206 13.92 0.75 -47.91
C SER A 206 15.32 0.11 -47.87
N THR A 207 15.40 -1.07 -47.24
CA THR A 207 16.34 -2.22 -47.39
C THR A 207 16.79 -2.70 -46.00
N GLY A 208 16.87 -3.98 -45.64
CA GLY A 208 16.66 -5.25 -46.33
C GLY A 208 16.66 -6.41 -45.33
N SER A 209 16.23 -7.58 -45.81
CA SER A 209 15.99 -8.84 -45.09
C SER A 209 17.25 -9.58 -44.60
N SER A 210 17.05 -10.45 -43.59
CA SER A 210 17.44 -11.89 -43.58
C SER A 210 18.18 -12.40 -42.33
N ASN A 211 17.52 -13.36 -41.66
CA ASN A 211 17.98 -14.65 -41.10
C ASN A 211 19.44 -14.81 -40.64
N ASN A 212 19.66 -15.30 -39.40
CA ASN A 212 19.84 -16.74 -39.12
C ASN A 212 20.12 -17.06 -37.65
N ASN A 213 19.72 -18.28 -37.27
CA ASN A 213 20.05 -19.04 -36.06
C ASN A 213 21.54 -19.01 -35.66
N GLN A 214 21.85 -19.00 -34.35
CA GLN A 214 22.61 -20.11 -33.74
C GLN A 214 22.57 -20.11 -32.21
N SER A 215 22.32 -21.32 -31.70
CA SER A 215 22.44 -21.79 -30.32
C SER A 215 23.90 -21.84 -29.87
N GLN A 216 24.17 -21.57 -28.59
CA GLN A 216 25.25 -22.25 -27.87
C GLN A 216 24.85 -22.54 -26.42
N ALA A 217 24.95 -23.84 -26.10
CA ALA A 217 24.83 -24.41 -24.77
C ALA A 217 26.23 -24.62 -24.17
N SER A 218 26.33 -24.49 -22.85
CA SER A 218 27.35 -25.07 -21.97
C SER A 218 26.75 -25.00 -20.56
N GLY A 219 26.48 -26.06 -19.81
CA GLY A 219 27.07 -27.40 -19.81
C GLY A 219 27.97 -27.55 -18.58
N ILE A 220 27.38 -27.72 -17.38
CA ILE A 220 28.08 -28.31 -16.23
C ILE A 220 27.17 -29.36 -15.60
N ASN A 221 27.58 -30.61 -15.76
CA ASN A 221 27.04 -31.79 -15.10
C ASN A 221 27.55 -31.86 -13.65
N ALA A 222 26.68 -32.28 -12.72
CA ALA A 222 27.05 -33.24 -11.68
C ALA A 222 25.78 -33.81 -11.04
N SER A 223 25.38 -34.99 -11.53
CA SER A 223 24.47 -35.87 -10.83
C SER A 223 25.15 -36.48 -9.58
N LYS A 224 24.31 -36.97 -8.67
CA LYS A 224 24.50 -38.14 -7.80
C LYS A 224 24.77 -37.86 -6.32
N VAL A 225 23.68 -37.73 -5.56
CA VAL A 225 23.53 -38.47 -4.30
C VAL A 225 22.15 -39.11 -4.28
N LEU A 226 22.16 -40.39 -3.91
CA LEU A 226 21.14 -41.42 -4.06
C LEU A 226 20.26 -41.49 -2.80
N SER A 227 18.96 -41.73 -3.04
CA SER A 227 17.98 -42.49 -2.26
C SER A 227 17.79 -42.27 -0.76
N GLY A 228 16.52 -42.05 -0.41
CA GLY A 228 15.96 -42.33 0.91
C GLY A 228 14.45 -42.10 0.91
N MET A 229 13.66 -43.16 0.81
CA MET A 229 12.19 -43.18 0.88
C MET A 229 11.67 -42.53 2.17
N GLY A 230 10.56 -41.79 2.07
CA GLY A 230 9.86 -41.24 3.22
C GLY A 230 8.62 -40.45 2.81
N SER A 231 7.48 -41.13 2.87
CA SER A 231 6.12 -40.72 2.58
C SER A 231 5.69 -39.39 3.24
N ASN A 232 4.79 -38.67 2.56
CA ASN A 232 3.95 -37.58 3.09
C ASN A 232 4.70 -36.33 3.60
N ILE A 233 5.16 -35.50 2.67
CA ILE A 233 5.28 -34.06 2.96
C ILE A 233 3.89 -33.46 2.80
N ASP A 234 3.27 -33.27 3.96
CA ASP A 234 2.00 -32.63 4.19
C ASP A 234 1.91 -31.28 3.45
N ARG A 235 1.12 -31.25 2.37
CA ARG A 235 0.88 -30.08 1.50
C ARG A 235 0.00 -29.01 2.18
N SER A 236 -0.10 -29.04 3.50
CA SER A 236 -0.92 -28.16 4.34
C SER A 236 -0.12 -27.08 5.08
N ALA A 237 1.22 -27.12 5.06
CA ALA A 237 2.07 -26.19 5.82
C ALA A 237 2.18 -24.76 5.26
N PHE A 238 1.60 -24.45 4.09
CA PHE A 238 1.72 -23.14 3.44
C PHE A 238 0.46 -22.26 3.47
N ARG A 239 -0.62 -22.69 4.12
CA ARG A 239 -1.74 -21.80 4.44
C ARG A 239 -1.59 -21.34 5.88
N GLN A 240 -0.75 -20.33 6.10
CA GLN A 240 -0.77 -19.59 7.36
C GLN A 240 -2.17 -18.98 7.52
N GLN A 241 -3.04 -19.68 8.25
CA GLN A 241 -4.29 -19.13 8.74
C GLN A 241 -3.97 -17.82 9.44
N PRO A 242 -4.61 -16.68 9.07
CA PRO A 242 -4.32 -15.41 9.69
C PRO A 242 -4.45 -15.56 11.22
N PRO A 243 -3.46 -15.06 11.99
CA PRO A 243 -3.44 -15.26 13.44
C PRO A 243 -4.76 -14.82 14.06
N PRO A 244 -5.31 -15.56 15.04
CA PRO A 244 -6.58 -15.22 15.66
C PRO A 244 -6.51 -13.79 16.21
N MET A 245 -7.45 -12.95 15.80
CA MET A 245 -7.53 -11.55 16.23
C MET A 245 -8.35 -11.42 17.53
N LYS A 246 -8.13 -10.36 18.29
CA LYS A 246 -8.97 -9.94 19.42
C LYS A 246 -9.47 -8.53 19.21
N THR A 247 -10.64 -8.20 19.73
CA THR A 247 -11.19 -6.83 19.66
C THR A 247 -10.62 -5.96 20.80
N CYS A 248 -10.16 -4.75 20.48
CA CYS A 248 -9.74 -3.77 21.48
C CYS A 248 -10.93 -3.33 22.34
N GLN A 249 -10.80 -3.33 23.67
CA GLN A 249 -11.88 -2.92 24.58
C GLN A 249 -12.19 -1.42 24.56
N SER A 250 -11.30 -0.57 24.02
CA SER A 250 -11.49 0.88 24.00
C SER A 250 -12.06 1.38 22.67
N CYS A 251 -11.51 0.95 21.53
CA CYS A 251 -11.92 1.43 20.21
C CYS A 251 -12.60 0.36 19.36
N GLN A 252 -12.77 -0.86 19.87
CA GLN A 252 -13.45 -1.98 19.21
C GLN A 252 -12.85 -2.43 17.87
N GLN A 253 -11.62 -2.00 17.56
CA GLN A 253 -10.89 -2.46 16.38
C GLN A 253 -10.25 -3.83 16.61
N GLN A 254 -10.12 -4.63 15.54
CA GLN A 254 -9.43 -5.91 15.59
C GLN A 254 -7.91 -5.69 15.72
N ILE A 255 -7.30 -6.31 16.73
CA ILE A 255 -5.86 -6.27 17.01
C ILE A 255 -5.33 -7.68 17.21
N HIS A 256 -4.03 -7.89 17.02
CA HIS A 256 -3.40 -9.20 17.25
C HIS A 256 -3.66 -9.71 18.69
N ARG A 257 -4.00 -10.99 18.88
CA ARG A 257 -4.41 -11.55 20.20
C ARG A 257 -3.40 -11.33 21.32
N ASN A 258 -2.12 -11.25 21.00
CA ASN A 258 -1.04 -11.02 21.96
C ASN A 258 -0.53 -9.56 22.01
N ALA A 259 -1.15 -8.62 21.30
CA ALA A 259 -0.74 -7.22 21.34
C ALA A 259 -0.94 -6.63 22.75
N PRO A 260 0.11 -6.05 23.38
CA PRO A 260 0.02 -5.47 24.73
C PRO A 260 -0.68 -4.10 24.73
N ILE A 261 -0.66 -3.39 23.60
CA ILE A 261 -1.24 -2.06 23.41
C ILE A 261 -1.95 -2.04 22.04
N CYS A 262 -3.10 -1.37 21.95
CA CYS A 262 -3.78 -1.17 20.66
C CYS A 262 -2.95 -0.23 19.77
N PRO A 263 -2.60 -0.60 18.52
CA PRO A 263 -1.83 0.29 17.64
C PRO A 263 -2.62 1.54 17.26
N ILE A 264 -3.95 1.45 17.22
CA ILE A 264 -4.87 2.53 16.83
C ILE A 264 -5.03 3.56 17.95
N CYS A 265 -5.53 3.15 19.12
CA CYS A 265 -5.89 4.09 20.20
C CYS A 265 -4.91 4.11 21.38
N LYS A 266 -3.83 3.32 21.33
CA LYS A 266 -2.81 3.19 22.39
C LYS A 266 -3.32 2.73 23.76
N ALA A 267 -4.57 2.26 23.87
CA ALA A 267 -5.08 1.67 25.08
C ALA A 267 -4.39 0.32 25.40
N LYS A 268 -4.07 0.08 26.68
CA LYS A 268 -3.50 -1.20 27.15
C LYS A 268 -4.52 -2.32 26.98
N SER A 269 -4.12 -3.40 26.33
CA SER A 269 -4.97 -4.59 26.20
C SER A 269 -4.81 -5.47 27.44
N ARG A 270 -5.90 -5.71 28.17
CA ARG A 270 -5.93 -6.66 29.29
C ARG A 270 -6.42 -8.02 28.80
N SER A 271 -5.71 -9.09 29.15
CA SER A 271 -6.19 -10.46 28.92
C SER A 271 -7.48 -10.69 29.72
N ARG A 272 -8.48 -11.35 29.11
CA ARG A 272 -9.70 -11.77 29.83
C ARG A 272 -9.44 -12.89 30.84
N ASN A 273 -8.30 -13.57 30.78
CA ASN A 273 -7.94 -14.66 31.69
C ASN A 273 -6.59 -14.35 32.38
N PRO A 274 -6.58 -13.56 33.47
CA PRO A 274 -5.35 -13.30 34.21
C PRO A 274 -4.87 -14.58 34.90
N LYS A 275 -3.61 -14.97 34.66
CA LYS A 275 -2.99 -16.09 35.40
C LYS A 275 -2.97 -15.73 36.89
N LYS A 276 -3.55 -16.60 37.73
CA LYS A 276 -3.57 -16.42 39.18
C LYS A 276 -2.14 -16.25 39.71
N PRO A 277 -1.85 -15.25 40.55
CA PRO A 277 -0.53 -15.09 41.12
C PRO A 277 -0.19 -16.30 42.00
N LYS A 278 0.96 -16.92 41.75
CA LYS A 278 1.53 -17.96 42.64
C LYS A 278 1.81 -17.30 44.00
N ARG A 279 1.15 -17.77 45.07
CA ARG A 279 1.50 -17.37 46.44
C ARG A 279 2.96 -17.73 46.69
N ARG A 280 3.78 -16.73 47.05
CA ARG A 280 5.14 -16.98 47.53
C ARG A 280 5.04 -17.60 48.93
N HIS A 281 5.71 -18.72 49.12
CA HIS A 281 5.85 -19.38 50.41
C HIS A 281 6.64 -18.42 51.33
N LEU A 282 6.06 -18.06 52.48
CA LEU A 282 6.79 -17.34 53.52
C LEU A 282 7.61 -18.37 54.29
N ASP A 283 8.92 -18.30 54.17
CA ASP A 283 9.83 -19.09 54.99
C ASP A 283 9.83 -18.52 56.41
N ILE A 284 9.36 -19.35 57.34
CA ILE A 284 9.46 -19.17 58.78
C ILE A 284 10.93 -19.37 59.14
N ASN A 285 11.57 -18.31 59.64
CA ASN A 285 12.91 -18.37 60.19
C ASN A 285 12.81 -18.75 61.68
N PRO A 286 13.51 -19.79 62.18
CA PRO A 286 13.52 -20.10 63.60
C PRO A 286 14.55 -19.23 64.32
N GLN A 287 14.14 -18.65 65.46
CA GLN A 287 15.03 -18.40 66.59
C GLN A 287 14.66 -19.34 67.71
#